data_AF-A0A163K9N4-F1
#
_entry.id   AF-A0A163K9N4-F1
#
_cell.length_a   1.000
_cell.length_b   1.000
_cell.length_c   1.000
_cell.angle_alpha   90.00
_cell.angle_beta   90.00
_cell.angle_gamma   90.00
#
_symmetry.space_group_name_H-M   'P 1'
#
loop_
_entity.id
_entity.type
_entity.pdbx_description
1 polymer ?
#
loop_
_entity_poly.entity_id
_entity_poly.type
_entity_poly.pdbx_seq_one_letter_code
_entity_poly.pdbx_strand_id
1 'polypeptide(L)'
;MARKIFKTIDVEVDAGTHDDRLYSAALHPWRSWLRKTMLPLVRQETPYLAAMQKRIRTPFLDHYFLWTANLGTHTFFMIFLPILIWFGNAHLGRSIACLTAFGVFWSGFIKDFMCLPRPLSPPVHRLTMSQGAALEYGFPSTHSTNSISVALYLIAVACDSLPQESPARMLCILCAMFYAVSVVFGRIYCGMHTVTDVVGGTILAFLLYWAQWASRDILDGFVTSDSYWVFLSIPICLALVGIHPDPIERCPCFEDSVCFMGVLMGVYPGSWMCNKTDICHMGLTSSAGSLSFGLVSLGISLMKIVVGVALLFIWRIACKKACYFILPPIYRAFNLPHRKFEIGARTYKSLNKESIHPIPSVLDLQSLAGSVSSAEHVGIQSGIDLHERRVADCKYRGQQRDGAFVDEKANSTDTNTYYNNKPPFTPPLSASLDDPTSMLVVEDAPLRYDVDIVTKLIVYAGIGLVAVYPAPIIFHLFFGGSSST
;
A
#
# COMPACT_ATOMS: atom_id res chain seq x y z
N MET A 1 37.88 16.43 4.53
CA MET A 1 37.05 15.22 4.79
C MET A 1 36.51 14.71 3.47
N ALA A 2 36.88 13.48 3.09
CA ALA A 2 36.43 12.87 1.86
C ALA A 2 34.91 12.67 1.90
N ARG A 3 34.22 13.21 0.89
CA ARG A 3 32.79 13.07 0.67
C ARG A 3 32.54 11.58 0.37
N LYS A 4 32.05 10.82 1.36
CA LYS A 4 31.56 9.46 1.13
C LYS A 4 30.39 9.58 0.14
N ILE A 5 30.65 9.30 -1.12
CA ILE A 5 29.61 9.11 -2.13
C ILE A 5 29.04 7.73 -1.81
N PHE A 6 27.91 7.70 -1.11
CA PHE A 6 27.11 6.49 -0.98
C PHE A 6 26.67 6.11 -2.39
N LYS A 7 27.21 5.00 -2.88
CA LYS A 7 26.80 4.42 -4.15
C LYS A 7 25.65 3.48 -3.81
N THR A 8 24.43 3.86 -4.16
CA THR A 8 23.22 3.06 -3.92
C THR A 8 23.28 1.78 -4.74
N ILE A 9 23.39 0.63 -4.08
CA ILE A 9 23.24 -0.69 -4.67
C ILE A 9 21.85 -1.19 -4.27
N ASP A 10 20.87 -1.10 -5.18
CA ASP A 10 19.52 -1.61 -4.96
C ASP A 10 19.53 -3.12 -4.75
N VAL A 11 19.65 -3.59 -3.50
CA VAL A 11 19.47 -5.00 -3.17
C VAL A 11 18.39 -5.14 -2.11
N GLU A 12 17.18 -5.30 -2.60
CA GLU A 12 15.97 -5.56 -1.83
C GLU A 12 15.99 -6.99 -1.28
N VAL A 13 16.35 -7.14 0.00
CA VAL A 13 16.16 -8.36 0.77
C VAL A 13 14.71 -8.41 1.25
N ASP A 14 14.06 -9.55 1.11
CA ASP A 14 12.69 -9.77 1.57
C ASP A 14 12.56 -9.55 3.09
N ALA A 15 11.51 -8.84 3.50
CA ALA A 15 11.29 -8.60 4.93
C ALA A 15 10.94 -9.89 5.69
N GLY A 16 11.44 -10.01 6.91
CA GLY A 16 11.17 -11.12 7.83
C GLY A 16 12.09 -12.34 7.65
N THR A 17 13.12 -12.25 6.79
CA THR A 17 13.96 -13.38 6.37
C THR A 17 15.32 -13.47 7.07
N HIS A 18 15.69 -12.50 7.90
CA HIS A 18 16.96 -12.52 8.65
C HIS A 18 17.02 -13.68 9.68
N ASP A 19 18.22 -13.90 10.24
CA ASP A 19 18.44 -14.94 11.25
C ASP A 19 17.55 -14.73 12.49
N ASP A 20 16.96 -15.80 13.01
CA ASP A 20 16.00 -15.77 14.12
C ASP A 20 16.63 -15.26 15.43
N ARG A 21 17.97 -15.32 15.54
CA ARG A 21 18.74 -14.72 16.64
C ARG A 21 18.60 -13.20 16.67
N LEU A 22 18.60 -12.55 15.51
CA LEU A 22 18.44 -11.09 15.39
C LEU A 22 17.06 -10.65 15.89
N TYR A 23 16.00 -11.33 15.45
CA TYR A 23 14.65 -11.03 15.94
C TYR A 23 14.50 -11.33 17.43
N SER A 24 15.19 -12.35 17.94
CA SER A 24 15.17 -12.69 19.37
C SER A 24 15.87 -11.65 20.24
N ALA A 25 16.90 -10.98 19.72
CA ALA A 25 17.61 -9.92 20.41
C ALA A 25 16.89 -8.57 20.29
N ALA A 26 16.29 -8.28 19.13
CA ALA A 26 15.66 -6.98 18.85
C ALA A 26 14.21 -6.86 19.35
N LEU A 27 13.44 -7.96 19.37
CA LEU A 27 12.04 -7.94 19.81
C LEU A 27 11.91 -8.14 21.32
N HIS A 28 10.90 -7.49 21.90
CA HIS A 28 10.49 -7.76 23.27
C HIS A 28 10.15 -9.28 23.46
N PRO A 29 10.47 -9.92 24.60
CA PRO A 29 10.36 -11.37 24.77
C PRO A 29 9.05 -12.01 24.31
N TRP A 30 7.89 -11.41 24.64
CA TRP A 30 6.59 -11.93 24.22
C TRP A 30 6.34 -11.81 22.70
N ARG A 31 6.87 -10.76 22.04
CA ARG A 31 6.83 -10.60 20.57
C ARG A 31 7.64 -11.69 19.89
N SER A 32 8.86 -11.91 20.39
CA SER A 32 9.73 -12.97 19.89
C SER A 32 9.10 -14.35 20.05
N TRP A 33 8.47 -14.63 21.20
CA TRP A 33 7.75 -15.87 21.43
C TRP A 33 6.62 -16.10 20.42
N LEU A 34 5.80 -15.08 20.16
CA LEU A 34 4.71 -15.16 19.19
C LEU A 34 5.23 -15.45 17.78
N ARG A 35 6.28 -14.73 17.35
CA ARG A 35 6.96 -14.95 16.07
C ARG A 35 7.50 -16.37 15.96
N LYS A 36 8.24 -16.85 16.96
CA LYS A 36 8.82 -18.21 16.98
C LYS A 36 7.77 -19.31 16.90
N THR A 37 6.59 -19.06 17.46
CA THR A 37 5.48 -20.02 17.45
C THR A 37 4.83 -20.12 16.07
N MET A 38 4.67 -18.99 15.36
CA MET A 38 4.00 -18.93 14.05
C MET A 38 4.93 -19.19 12.85
N LEU A 39 6.22 -18.87 12.98
CA LEU A 39 7.19 -18.99 11.88
C LEU A 39 7.32 -20.41 11.28
N PRO A 40 7.30 -21.51 12.07
CA PRO A 40 7.33 -22.87 11.52
C PRO A 40 6.14 -23.16 10.61
N LEU A 41 4.95 -22.63 10.92
CA LEU A 41 3.73 -22.84 10.11
C LEU A 41 3.92 -22.23 8.71
N VAL A 42 4.36 -20.98 8.66
CA VAL A 42 4.64 -20.26 7.40
C VAL A 42 5.69 -20.99 6.55
N ARG A 43 6.77 -21.48 7.18
CA ARG A 43 7.84 -22.22 6.49
C ARG A 43 7.37 -23.59 5.98
N GLN A 44 6.55 -24.31 6.75
CA GLN A 44 6.00 -25.61 6.35
C GLN A 44 5.02 -25.50 5.18
N GLU A 45 4.28 -24.41 5.08
CA GLU A 45 3.32 -24.21 3.98
C GLU A 45 4.00 -23.92 2.63
N THR A 46 5.16 -23.27 2.64
CA THR A 46 5.91 -22.86 1.43
C THR A 46 6.07 -23.98 0.36
N PRO A 47 6.52 -25.21 0.67
CA PRO A 47 6.62 -26.28 -0.34
C PRO A 47 5.27 -26.70 -0.91
N TYR A 48 4.20 -26.68 -0.11
CA TYR A 48 2.85 -27.00 -0.59
C TYR A 48 2.33 -25.92 -1.55
N LEU A 49 2.58 -24.64 -1.25
CA LEU A 49 2.27 -23.54 -2.17
C LEU A 49 3.01 -23.69 -3.49
N ALA A 50 4.30 -24.03 -3.47
CA ALA A 50 5.08 -24.25 -4.68
C ALA A 50 4.56 -25.45 -5.50
N ALA A 51 4.16 -26.54 -4.84
CA ALA A 51 3.55 -27.69 -5.49
C ALA A 51 2.18 -27.35 -6.12
N MET A 52 1.39 -26.53 -5.44
CA MET A 52 0.12 -26.00 -5.97
C MET A 52 0.37 -25.16 -7.22
N GLN A 53 1.27 -24.17 -7.15
CA GLN A 53 1.59 -23.30 -8.29
C GLN A 53 2.04 -24.09 -9.52
N LYS A 54 2.87 -25.13 -9.34
CA LYS A 54 3.30 -26.01 -10.44
C LYS A 54 2.15 -26.74 -11.15
N ARG A 55 1.02 -26.94 -10.47
CA ARG A 55 -0.16 -27.64 -11.03
C ARG A 55 -1.19 -26.71 -11.64
N ILE A 56 -1.41 -25.55 -11.03
CA ILE A 56 -2.55 -24.68 -11.38
C ILE A 56 -2.15 -23.44 -12.19
N ARG A 57 -0.85 -23.08 -12.26
CA ARG A 57 -0.44 -21.87 -12.96
C ARG A 57 -0.67 -21.98 -14.46
N THR A 58 -1.36 -21.00 -15.02
CA THR A 58 -1.53 -20.81 -16.46
C THR A 58 -1.49 -19.32 -16.78
N PRO A 59 -1.09 -18.88 -17.99
CA PRO A 59 -1.03 -17.46 -18.34
C PRO A 59 -2.37 -16.72 -18.15
N PHE A 60 -3.48 -17.41 -18.41
CA PHE A 60 -4.83 -16.85 -18.20
C PHE A 60 -5.13 -16.61 -16.73
N LEU A 61 -4.89 -17.60 -15.87
CA LEU A 61 -5.11 -17.48 -14.43
C LEU A 61 -4.13 -16.50 -13.78
N ASP A 62 -2.87 -16.47 -14.24
CA ASP A 62 -1.87 -15.47 -13.81
C ASP A 62 -2.39 -14.06 -14.07
N HIS A 63 -2.91 -13.78 -15.28
CA HIS A 63 -3.48 -12.48 -15.60
C HIS A 63 -4.72 -12.15 -14.76
N TYR A 64 -5.64 -13.11 -14.62
CA TYR A 64 -6.85 -12.93 -13.82
C TYR A 64 -6.54 -12.56 -12.37
N PHE A 65 -5.69 -13.34 -11.69
CA PHE A 65 -5.39 -13.11 -10.26
C PHE A 65 -4.52 -11.88 -10.01
N LEU A 66 -3.72 -11.49 -11.00
CA LEU A 66 -2.95 -10.25 -10.95
C LEU A 66 -3.87 -9.01 -11.02
N TRP A 67 -4.91 -9.05 -11.85
CA TRP A 67 -5.94 -8.01 -11.87
C TRP A 67 -6.82 -8.02 -10.63
N THR A 68 -7.20 -9.19 -10.10
CA THR A 68 -8.02 -9.23 -8.88
C THR A 68 -7.24 -8.74 -7.67
N ALA A 69 -5.92 -8.90 -7.63
CA ALA A 69 -5.06 -8.29 -6.63
C ALA A 69 -5.17 -6.75 -6.61
N ASN A 70 -5.44 -6.10 -7.76
CA ASN A 70 -5.62 -4.65 -7.81
C ASN A 70 -6.85 -4.17 -7.02
N LEU A 71 -7.85 -5.03 -6.79
CA LEU A 71 -9.05 -4.70 -6.00
C LEU A 71 -8.75 -4.50 -4.51
N GLY A 72 -7.54 -4.83 -4.05
CA GLY A 72 -7.06 -4.58 -2.70
C GLY A 72 -6.08 -3.40 -2.59
N THR A 73 -5.88 -2.63 -3.67
CA THR A 73 -4.87 -1.56 -3.73
C THR A 73 -5.43 -0.19 -3.35
N HIS A 74 -4.54 0.70 -2.93
CA HIS A 74 -4.86 2.09 -2.65
C HIS A 74 -5.58 2.79 -3.82
N THR A 75 -5.14 2.55 -5.06
CA THR A 75 -5.74 3.16 -6.26
C THR A 75 -7.19 2.74 -6.45
N PHE A 76 -7.49 1.45 -6.25
CA PHE A 76 -8.86 0.96 -6.33
C PHE A 76 -9.75 1.65 -5.29
N PHE A 77 -9.34 1.70 -4.03
CA PHE A 77 -10.13 2.34 -2.98
C PHE A 77 -10.33 3.84 -3.21
N MET A 78 -9.30 4.54 -3.70
CA MET A 78 -9.37 5.97 -4.01
C MET A 78 -10.41 6.29 -5.10
N ILE A 79 -10.66 5.38 -6.03
CA ILE A 79 -11.65 5.56 -7.11
C ILE A 79 -13.03 5.01 -6.70
N PHE A 80 -13.06 3.80 -6.14
CA PHE A 80 -14.29 3.06 -5.89
C PHE A 80 -15.10 3.58 -4.70
N LEU A 81 -14.44 3.93 -3.57
CA LEU A 81 -15.16 4.36 -2.37
C LEU A 81 -15.93 5.68 -2.57
N PRO A 82 -15.36 6.72 -3.22
CA PRO A 82 -16.11 7.94 -3.50
C PRO A 82 -17.33 7.73 -4.40
N ILE A 83 -17.26 6.79 -5.35
CA ILE A 83 -18.39 6.46 -6.24
C ILE A 83 -19.61 6.03 -5.41
N LEU A 84 -19.43 5.20 -4.38
CA LEU A 84 -20.54 4.81 -3.50
C LEU A 84 -21.24 6.03 -2.88
N ILE A 85 -20.47 7.03 -2.46
CA ILE A 85 -20.99 8.27 -1.88
C ILE A 85 -21.68 9.13 -2.95
N TRP A 86 -21.07 9.28 -4.12
CA TRP A 86 -21.58 10.13 -5.21
C TRP A 86 -22.89 9.64 -5.80
N PHE A 87 -23.20 8.35 -5.69
CA PHE A 87 -24.47 7.77 -6.14
C PHE A 87 -25.49 7.59 -4.99
N GLY A 88 -25.46 8.48 -4.00
CA GLY A 88 -26.49 8.58 -2.97
C GLY A 88 -26.36 7.60 -1.80
N ASN A 89 -25.35 6.71 -1.81
CA ASN A 89 -25.12 5.74 -0.74
C ASN A 89 -24.04 6.24 0.23
N ALA A 90 -24.19 7.46 0.74
CA ALA A 90 -23.19 8.11 1.59
C ALA A 90 -22.88 7.32 2.87
N HIS A 91 -23.90 6.76 3.53
CA HIS A 91 -23.73 5.92 4.72
C HIS A 91 -22.91 4.66 4.42
N LEU A 92 -23.22 3.97 3.32
CA LEU A 92 -22.49 2.78 2.87
C LEU A 92 -21.03 3.13 2.54
N GLY A 93 -20.81 4.21 1.78
CA GLY A 93 -19.47 4.67 1.40
C GLY A 93 -18.61 5.05 2.61
N ARG A 94 -19.16 5.78 3.59
CA ARG A 94 -18.48 6.08 4.87
C ARG A 94 -18.11 4.82 5.64
N SER A 95 -19.04 3.88 5.75
CA SER A 95 -18.85 2.65 6.52
C SER A 95 -17.78 1.74 5.90
N ILE A 96 -17.80 1.59 4.56
CA ILE A 96 -16.78 0.82 3.85
C ILE A 96 -15.42 1.55 3.87
N ALA A 97 -15.39 2.88 3.81
CA ALA A 97 -14.15 3.64 3.98
C ALA A 97 -13.55 3.48 5.38
N CYS A 98 -14.38 3.54 6.42
CA CYS A 98 -14.00 3.22 7.80
C CYS A 98 -13.44 1.80 7.92
N LEU A 99 -14.17 0.82 7.38
CA LEU A 99 -13.81 -0.59 7.45
C LEU A 99 -12.49 -0.89 6.73
N THR A 100 -12.29 -0.36 5.53
CA THR A 100 -11.04 -0.53 4.77
C THR A 100 -9.88 0.19 5.44
N ALA A 101 -10.09 1.39 6.00
CA ALA A 101 -9.04 2.11 6.71
C ALA A 101 -8.58 1.39 7.99
N PHE A 102 -9.52 0.89 8.80
CA PHE A 102 -9.17 0.06 9.95
C PHE A 102 -8.59 -1.29 9.56
N GLY A 103 -9.03 -1.89 8.44
CA GLY A 103 -8.46 -3.12 7.91
C GLY A 103 -7.00 -2.97 7.50
N VAL A 104 -6.64 -1.88 6.81
CA VAL A 104 -5.24 -1.57 6.49
C VAL A 104 -4.45 -1.26 7.76
N PHE A 105 -4.98 -0.42 8.65
CA PHE A 105 -4.28 -0.04 9.88
C PHE A 105 -4.00 -1.24 10.79
N TRP A 106 -5.00 -2.05 11.14
CA TRP A 106 -4.80 -3.17 12.06
C TRP A 106 -4.00 -4.30 11.45
N SER A 107 -4.17 -4.59 10.15
CA SER A 107 -3.32 -5.58 9.49
C SER A 107 -1.87 -5.10 9.38
N GLY A 108 -1.63 -3.83 9.05
CA GLY A 108 -0.30 -3.20 9.03
C GLY A 108 0.34 -3.15 10.42
N PHE A 109 -0.44 -2.83 11.44
CA PHE A 109 -0.02 -2.87 12.84
C PHE A 109 0.47 -4.26 13.21
N ILE A 110 -0.32 -5.32 12.94
CA ILE A 110 0.06 -6.70 13.30
C ILE A 110 1.25 -7.18 12.46
N LYS A 111 1.33 -6.79 11.18
CA LYS A 111 2.48 -7.07 10.30
C LYS A 111 3.78 -6.56 10.90
N ASP A 112 3.84 -5.26 11.19
CA ASP A 112 5.04 -4.63 11.76
C ASP A 112 5.31 -5.09 13.20
N PHE A 113 4.27 -5.56 13.89
CA PHE A 113 4.38 -6.13 15.23
C PHE A 113 5.00 -7.53 15.25
N MET A 114 4.61 -8.40 14.31
CA MET A 114 5.01 -9.83 14.27
C MET A 114 6.22 -10.09 13.36
N CYS A 115 6.46 -9.21 12.38
CA CYS A 115 7.56 -9.28 11.41
C CYS A 115 7.66 -10.61 10.64
N LEU A 116 6.55 -11.34 10.46
CA LEU A 116 6.54 -12.66 9.80
C LEU A 116 6.83 -12.55 8.30
N PRO A 117 7.76 -13.37 7.75
CA PRO A 117 8.10 -13.31 6.34
C PRO A 117 6.95 -13.80 5.46
N ARG A 118 6.99 -13.40 4.19
CA ARG A 118 6.21 -14.03 3.12
C ARG A 118 6.72 -15.44 2.80
N PRO A 119 5.98 -16.27 2.03
CA PRO A 119 6.48 -17.55 1.54
C PRO A 119 7.82 -17.38 0.79
N LEU A 120 8.77 -18.27 1.04
CA LEU A 120 10.11 -18.17 0.43
C LEU A 120 10.04 -18.35 -1.09
N SER A 121 10.75 -17.48 -1.80
CA SER A 121 10.88 -17.49 -3.25
C SER A 121 12.36 -17.49 -3.60
N PRO A 122 12.94 -18.54 -4.22
CA PRO A 122 12.35 -19.84 -4.57
C PRO A 122 11.98 -20.74 -3.35
N PRO A 123 11.13 -21.78 -3.47
CA PRO A 123 10.58 -22.38 -4.68
C PRO A 123 9.24 -21.77 -5.15
N VAL A 124 8.63 -20.86 -4.37
CA VAL A 124 7.40 -20.17 -4.77
C VAL A 124 7.74 -19.05 -5.75
N HIS A 125 6.92 -18.84 -6.77
CA HIS A 125 7.05 -17.71 -7.69
C HIS A 125 6.07 -16.61 -7.24
N ARG A 126 6.56 -15.41 -6.92
CA ARG A 126 5.70 -14.30 -6.49
C ARG A 126 5.23 -13.49 -7.69
N LEU A 127 3.93 -13.35 -7.84
CA LEU A 127 3.30 -12.53 -8.87
C LEU A 127 2.80 -11.24 -8.25
N THR A 128 3.34 -10.10 -8.69
CA THR A 128 2.93 -8.78 -8.21
C THR A 128 3.15 -7.71 -9.28
N MET A 129 2.20 -6.79 -9.39
CA MET A 129 2.37 -5.57 -10.21
C MET A 129 3.18 -4.49 -9.48
N SER A 130 3.35 -4.63 -8.15
CA SER A 130 4.03 -3.67 -7.30
C SER A 130 5.23 -4.32 -6.63
N GLN A 131 6.43 -3.80 -6.90
CA GLN A 131 7.67 -4.28 -6.29
C GLN A 131 7.69 -4.01 -4.78
N GLY A 132 7.16 -2.86 -4.33
CA GLY A 132 7.09 -2.52 -2.89
C GLY A 132 6.23 -3.47 -2.05
N ALA A 133 5.24 -4.14 -2.66
CA ALA A 133 4.41 -5.12 -1.95
C ALA A 133 5.17 -6.40 -1.57
N ALA A 134 6.25 -6.75 -2.28
CA ALA A 134 7.09 -7.90 -1.97
C ALA A 134 7.93 -7.71 -0.71
N LEU A 135 8.23 -6.44 -0.36
CA LEU A 135 8.99 -6.03 0.81
C LEU A 135 8.17 -6.01 2.10
N GLU A 136 6.86 -6.25 2.03
CA GLU A 136 6.01 -6.28 3.22
C GLU A 136 6.06 -7.65 3.92
N TYR A 137 5.89 -7.62 5.24
CA TYR A 137 5.61 -8.81 6.03
C TYR A 137 4.34 -9.55 5.55
N GLY A 138 4.35 -10.87 5.70
CA GLY A 138 3.29 -11.76 5.20
C GLY A 138 2.03 -11.78 6.05
N PHE A 139 2.19 -11.82 7.37
CA PHE A 139 1.09 -12.06 8.31
C PHE A 139 0.62 -10.78 9.01
N PRO A 140 -0.69 -10.49 9.11
CA PRO A 140 -1.80 -11.12 8.37
C PRO A 140 -1.96 -10.53 6.96
N SER A 141 -2.70 -11.21 6.09
CA SER A 141 -3.00 -10.71 4.74
C SER A 141 -3.97 -9.51 4.79
N THR A 142 -3.46 -8.31 4.46
CA THR A 142 -4.28 -7.08 4.33
C THR A 142 -5.33 -7.19 3.24
N HIS A 143 -5.00 -7.80 2.09
CA HIS A 143 -5.96 -7.97 1.00
C HIS A 143 -7.12 -8.89 1.42
N SER A 144 -6.83 -9.98 2.13
CA SER A 144 -7.85 -10.87 2.69
C SER A 144 -8.67 -10.15 3.77
N THR A 145 -8.02 -9.36 4.62
CA THR A 145 -8.69 -8.57 5.67
C THR A 145 -9.74 -7.62 5.07
N ASN A 146 -9.35 -6.84 4.06
CA ASN A 146 -10.23 -5.88 3.43
C ASN A 146 -11.31 -6.53 2.55
N SER A 147 -10.96 -7.51 1.71
CA SER A 147 -11.94 -8.09 0.79
C SER A 147 -13.04 -8.84 1.54
N ILE A 148 -12.69 -9.61 2.59
CA ILE A 148 -13.66 -10.34 3.40
C ILE A 148 -14.50 -9.39 4.23
N SER A 149 -13.90 -8.40 4.91
CA SER A 149 -14.66 -7.48 5.75
C SER A 149 -15.67 -6.67 4.93
N VAL A 150 -15.25 -6.15 3.77
CA VAL A 150 -16.14 -5.45 2.83
C VAL A 150 -17.21 -6.37 2.27
N ALA A 151 -16.87 -7.60 1.87
CA ALA A 151 -17.87 -8.55 1.37
C ALA A 151 -18.92 -8.91 2.44
N LEU A 152 -18.49 -9.19 3.69
CA LEU A 152 -19.39 -9.44 4.81
C LEU A 152 -20.30 -8.23 5.07
N TYR A 153 -19.75 -7.02 5.04
CA TYR A 153 -20.53 -5.80 5.21
C TYR A 153 -21.57 -5.62 4.09
N LEU A 154 -21.19 -5.83 2.83
CA LEU A 154 -22.11 -5.76 1.69
C LEU A 154 -23.20 -6.82 1.76
N ILE A 155 -22.86 -8.04 2.19
CA ILE A 155 -23.84 -9.12 2.41
C ILE A 155 -24.82 -8.72 3.52
N ALA A 156 -24.32 -8.18 4.63
CA ALA A 156 -25.16 -7.74 5.73
C ALA A 156 -26.10 -6.60 5.33
N VAL A 157 -25.61 -5.60 4.59
CA VAL A 157 -26.42 -4.52 4.02
C VAL A 157 -27.46 -5.07 3.04
N ALA A 158 -27.09 -6.01 2.17
CA ALA A 158 -28.04 -6.63 1.24
C ALA A 158 -29.15 -7.39 1.98
N CYS A 159 -28.81 -8.09 3.06
CA CYS A 159 -29.77 -8.79 3.91
C CYS A 159 -30.69 -7.84 4.69
N ASP A 160 -30.20 -6.68 5.11
CA ASP A 160 -30.94 -5.68 5.88
C ASP A 160 -31.84 -4.80 5.00
N SER A 161 -31.37 -4.42 3.81
CA SER A 161 -32.04 -3.46 2.93
C SER A 161 -32.93 -4.07 1.85
N LEU A 162 -32.73 -5.35 1.48
CA LEU A 162 -33.47 -5.99 0.39
C LEU A 162 -34.38 -7.13 0.88
N PRO A 163 -35.60 -7.28 0.31
CA PRO A 163 -36.51 -8.37 0.67
C PRO A 163 -35.93 -9.76 0.44
N GLN A 164 -36.42 -10.74 1.21
CA GLN A 164 -35.87 -12.10 1.19
C GLN A 164 -35.92 -12.75 -0.21
N GLU A 165 -37.02 -12.56 -0.90
CA GLU A 165 -37.28 -13.15 -2.22
C GLU A 165 -36.71 -12.32 -3.38
N SER A 166 -36.03 -11.21 -3.10
CA SER A 166 -35.52 -10.33 -4.15
C SER A 166 -34.35 -10.97 -4.91
N PRO A 167 -34.42 -11.12 -6.25
CA PRO A 167 -33.28 -11.59 -7.05
C PRO A 167 -32.06 -10.70 -6.91
N ALA A 168 -32.26 -9.40 -6.66
CA ALA A 168 -31.18 -8.43 -6.45
C ALA A 168 -30.37 -8.78 -5.19
N ARG A 169 -31.03 -9.23 -4.12
CA ARG A 169 -30.35 -9.65 -2.89
C ARG A 169 -29.44 -10.85 -3.14
N MET A 170 -29.96 -11.87 -3.84
CA MET A 170 -29.18 -13.05 -4.19
C MET A 170 -27.98 -12.69 -5.08
N LEU A 171 -28.18 -11.82 -6.07
CA LEU A 171 -27.10 -11.35 -6.94
C LEU A 171 -26.01 -10.61 -6.13
N CYS A 172 -26.39 -9.69 -5.24
CA CYS A 172 -25.44 -8.98 -4.38
C CYS A 172 -24.60 -9.94 -3.52
N ILE A 173 -25.24 -10.96 -2.91
CA ILE A 173 -24.56 -11.95 -2.10
C ILE A 173 -23.58 -12.77 -2.95
N LEU A 174 -24.02 -13.27 -4.12
CA LEU A 174 -23.17 -14.04 -5.01
C LEU A 174 -21.97 -13.22 -5.51
N CYS A 175 -22.18 -11.96 -5.89
CA CYS A 175 -21.11 -11.06 -6.31
C CYS A 175 -20.12 -10.76 -5.17
N ALA A 176 -20.60 -10.50 -3.95
CA ALA A 176 -19.75 -10.25 -2.79
C ALA A 176 -18.92 -11.49 -2.40
N MET A 177 -19.54 -12.68 -2.44
CA MET A 177 -18.85 -13.95 -2.20
C MET A 177 -17.80 -14.23 -3.28
N PHE A 178 -18.15 -14.04 -4.55
CA PHE A 178 -17.21 -14.20 -5.66
C PHE A 178 -16.02 -13.25 -5.53
N TYR A 179 -16.27 -11.98 -5.20
CA TYR A 179 -15.24 -10.98 -4.91
C TYR A 179 -14.29 -11.44 -3.79
N ALA A 180 -14.84 -11.83 -2.63
CA ALA A 180 -14.03 -12.28 -1.49
C ALA A 180 -13.18 -13.49 -1.83
N VAL A 181 -13.79 -14.54 -2.40
CA VAL A 181 -13.11 -15.79 -2.75
C VAL A 181 -12.04 -15.54 -3.81
N SER A 182 -12.34 -14.76 -4.84
CA SER A 182 -11.39 -14.46 -5.93
C SER A 182 -10.15 -13.72 -5.44
N VAL A 183 -10.33 -12.68 -4.60
CA VAL A 183 -9.19 -11.93 -4.05
C VAL A 183 -8.38 -12.80 -3.09
N VAL A 184 -9.04 -13.51 -2.18
CA VAL A 184 -8.37 -14.32 -1.15
C VAL A 184 -7.58 -15.46 -1.77
N PHE A 185 -8.20 -16.22 -2.67
CA PHE A 185 -7.52 -17.29 -3.39
C PHE A 185 -6.40 -16.74 -4.27
N GLY A 186 -6.62 -15.58 -4.91
CA GLY A 186 -5.59 -14.88 -5.68
C GLY A 186 -4.32 -14.59 -4.90
N ARG A 187 -4.40 -14.27 -3.60
CA ARG A 187 -3.19 -14.02 -2.77
C ARG A 187 -2.34 -15.27 -2.55
N ILE A 188 -2.97 -16.44 -2.45
CA ILE A 188 -2.28 -17.73 -2.34
C ILE A 188 -1.75 -18.15 -3.72
N TYR A 189 -2.58 -18.00 -4.76
CA TYR A 189 -2.21 -18.29 -6.15
C TYR A 189 -0.96 -17.51 -6.60
N CYS A 190 -0.93 -16.20 -6.33
CA CYS A 190 0.19 -15.31 -6.64
C CYS A 190 1.43 -15.57 -5.77
N GLY A 191 1.40 -16.52 -4.83
CA GLY A 191 2.55 -16.87 -3.99
C GLY A 191 2.93 -15.79 -2.97
N MET A 192 2.06 -14.80 -2.78
CA MET A 192 2.34 -13.64 -1.92
C MET A 192 2.03 -13.92 -0.45
N HIS A 193 1.12 -14.83 -0.16
CA HIS A 193 0.69 -15.17 1.20
C HIS A 193 0.48 -16.66 1.38
N THR A 194 0.79 -17.13 2.59
CA THR A 194 0.44 -18.47 3.07
C THR A 194 -1.04 -18.58 3.43
N VAL A 195 -1.54 -19.81 3.64
CA VAL A 195 -2.88 -20.05 4.18
C VAL A 195 -2.97 -19.47 5.58
N THR A 196 -1.94 -19.60 6.41
CA THR A 196 -1.86 -18.97 7.74
C THR A 196 -2.09 -17.45 7.66
N ASP A 197 -1.44 -16.75 6.73
CA ASP A 197 -1.63 -15.30 6.54
C ASP A 197 -3.07 -14.94 6.18
N VAL A 198 -3.69 -15.75 5.31
CA VAL A 198 -5.07 -15.57 4.85
C VAL A 198 -6.06 -15.83 5.98
N VAL A 199 -5.86 -16.88 6.78
CA VAL A 199 -6.71 -17.21 7.92
C VAL A 199 -6.61 -16.11 8.98
N GLY A 200 -5.40 -15.65 9.30
CA GLY A 200 -5.19 -14.51 10.20
C GLY A 200 -5.90 -13.24 9.71
N GLY A 201 -5.80 -12.95 8.40
CA GLY A 201 -6.52 -11.84 7.78
C GLY A 201 -8.04 -12.00 7.83
N THR A 202 -8.55 -13.23 7.65
CA THR A 202 -9.98 -13.55 7.71
C THR A 202 -10.55 -13.36 9.12
N ILE A 203 -9.82 -13.79 10.15
CA ILE A 203 -10.22 -13.59 11.55
C ILE A 203 -10.29 -12.10 11.86
N LEU A 204 -9.25 -11.34 11.47
CA LEU A 204 -9.25 -9.89 11.63
C LEU A 204 -10.40 -9.23 10.86
N ALA A 205 -10.69 -9.69 9.64
CA ALA A 205 -11.80 -9.20 8.83
C ALA A 205 -13.14 -9.33 9.55
N PHE A 206 -13.39 -10.50 10.16
CA PHE A 206 -14.63 -10.76 10.89
C PHE A 206 -14.76 -9.85 12.11
N LEU A 207 -13.69 -9.66 12.89
CA LEU A 207 -13.69 -8.76 14.04
C LEU A 207 -13.99 -7.31 13.64
N LEU A 208 -13.38 -6.84 12.57
CA LEU A 208 -13.60 -5.48 12.05
C LEU A 208 -15.00 -5.29 11.48
N TYR A 209 -15.48 -6.28 10.70
CA TYR A 209 -16.86 -6.30 10.22
C TYR A 209 -17.85 -6.25 11.38
N TRP A 210 -17.67 -7.10 12.40
CA TRP A 210 -18.53 -7.16 13.57
C TRP A 210 -18.54 -5.81 14.31
N ALA A 211 -17.37 -5.24 14.58
CA ALA A 211 -17.24 -3.96 15.25
C ALA A 211 -17.95 -2.85 14.45
N GLN A 212 -17.67 -2.74 13.15
CA GLN A 212 -18.29 -1.74 12.28
C GLN A 212 -19.80 -1.92 12.17
N TRP A 213 -20.29 -3.15 12.03
CA TRP A 213 -21.73 -3.45 11.92
C TRP A 213 -22.48 -3.12 13.21
N ALA A 214 -21.89 -3.43 14.37
CA ALA A 214 -22.45 -3.14 15.68
C ALA A 214 -22.43 -1.64 16.02
N SER A 215 -21.44 -0.89 15.56
CA SER A 215 -21.31 0.55 15.82
C SER A 215 -21.83 1.44 14.70
N ARG A 216 -22.45 0.90 13.64
CA ARG A 216 -22.79 1.67 12.42
C ARG A 216 -23.69 2.88 12.71
N ASP A 217 -24.75 2.70 13.50
CA ASP A 217 -25.73 3.75 13.77
C ASP A 217 -25.14 4.83 14.70
N ILE A 218 -24.26 4.42 15.63
CA ILE A 218 -23.54 5.33 16.52
C ILE A 218 -22.56 6.19 15.71
N LEU A 219 -21.78 5.57 14.82
CA LEU A 219 -20.83 6.28 13.96
C LEU A 219 -21.55 7.21 12.99
N ASP A 220 -22.67 6.78 12.41
CA ASP A 220 -23.43 7.62 11.50
C ASP A 220 -24.10 8.80 12.24
N GLY A 221 -24.69 8.53 13.41
CA GLY A 221 -25.24 9.57 14.29
C GLY A 221 -24.17 10.57 14.73
N PHE A 222 -22.95 10.12 15.03
CA PHE A 222 -21.83 10.98 15.38
C PHE A 222 -21.46 11.94 14.24
N VAL A 223 -21.40 11.42 12.99
CA VAL A 223 -21.05 12.20 11.79
C VAL A 223 -22.17 13.15 11.35
N THR A 224 -23.43 12.73 11.52
CA THR A 224 -24.60 13.52 11.12
C THR A 224 -25.08 14.48 12.20
N SER A 225 -24.58 14.37 13.44
CA SER A 225 -24.95 15.25 14.54
C SER A 225 -24.62 16.71 14.27
N ASP A 226 -25.36 17.61 14.92
CA ASP A 226 -25.12 19.06 14.85
C ASP A 226 -23.87 19.51 15.60
N SER A 227 -23.21 18.61 16.32
CA SER A 227 -22.07 18.95 17.18
C SER A 227 -20.73 18.96 16.44
N TYR A 228 -19.82 19.80 16.94
CA TYR A 228 -18.41 19.82 16.52
C TYR A 228 -17.60 18.63 17.05
N TRP A 229 -18.22 17.70 17.81
CA TRP A 229 -17.53 16.49 18.30
C TRP A 229 -16.91 15.65 17.17
N VAL A 230 -17.44 15.74 15.94
CA VAL A 230 -16.87 15.05 14.76
C VAL A 230 -15.37 15.33 14.57
N PHE A 231 -14.89 16.52 14.94
CA PHE A 231 -13.48 16.90 14.82
C PHE A 231 -12.56 16.14 15.79
N LEU A 232 -13.10 15.49 16.83
CA LEU A 232 -12.34 14.59 17.71
C LEU A 232 -11.79 13.37 16.94
N SER A 233 -12.37 13.02 15.79
CA SER A 233 -11.82 11.99 14.90
C SER A 233 -10.38 12.30 14.46
N ILE A 234 -10.01 13.57 14.32
CA ILE A 234 -8.67 14.00 13.90
C ILE A 234 -7.60 13.58 14.93
N PRO A 235 -7.64 14.02 16.20
CA PRO A 235 -6.66 13.60 17.18
C PRO A 235 -6.72 12.09 17.47
N ILE A 236 -7.87 11.43 17.34
CA ILE A 236 -7.96 9.96 17.48
C ILE A 236 -7.18 9.26 16.36
N CYS A 237 -7.39 9.63 15.10
CA CYS A 237 -6.63 9.06 13.97
C CYS A 237 -5.13 9.34 14.09
N LEU A 238 -4.75 10.55 14.54
CA LEU A 238 -3.34 10.88 14.80
C LEU A 238 -2.74 10.03 15.93
N ALA A 239 -3.49 9.80 17.01
CA ALA A 239 -3.07 8.94 18.11
C ALA A 239 -2.89 7.49 17.63
N LEU A 240 -3.80 6.97 16.80
CA LEU A 240 -3.69 5.64 16.19
C LEU A 240 -2.43 5.50 15.33
N VAL A 241 -2.15 6.49 14.47
CA VAL A 241 -0.89 6.53 13.71
C VAL A 241 0.33 6.57 14.64
N GLY A 242 0.24 7.31 15.75
CA GLY A 242 1.33 7.44 16.73
C GLY A 242 1.65 6.16 17.51
N ILE A 243 0.67 5.27 17.73
CA ILE A 243 0.89 3.98 18.41
C ILE A 243 1.36 2.87 17.48
N HIS A 244 1.43 3.11 16.17
CA HIS A 244 1.85 2.10 15.21
C HIS A 244 3.27 1.60 15.54
N PRO A 245 3.51 0.28 15.64
CA PRO A 245 4.83 -0.24 16.01
C PRO A 245 5.88 0.14 14.97
N ASP A 246 7.12 0.33 15.44
CA ASP A 246 8.30 0.40 14.59
C ASP A 246 8.67 -1.02 14.14
N PRO A 247 8.73 -1.31 12.84
CA PRO A 247 9.21 -2.59 12.36
C PRO A 247 10.72 -2.72 12.52
N ILE A 248 11.24 -3.95 12.50
CA ILE A 248 12.70 -4.20 12.53
C ILE A 248 13.34 -3.87 11.19
N GLU A 249 12.66 -4.20 10.10
CA GLU A 249 13.06 -3.86 8.74
C GLU A 249 12.09 -2.84 8.13
N ARG A 250 12.48 -2.27 7.00
CA ARG A 250 11.68 -1.25 6.33
C ARG A 250 10.42 -1.89 5.71
N CYS A 251 9.23 -1.71 6.31
CA CYS A 251 7.93 -2.04 5.70
C CYS A 251 7.22 -0.76 5.19
N PRO A 252 6.53 -0.77 4.03
CA PRO A 252 5.59 0.30 3.65
C PRO A 252 4.30 0.35 4.50
N CYS A 253 4.05 -0.66 5.34
CA CYS A 253 2.87 -0.82 6.20
C CYS A 253 2.43 0.45 6.95
N PHE A 254 3.40 1.16 7.53
CA PHE A 254 3.13 2.42 8.24
C PHE A 254 2.65 3.53 7.32
N GLU A 255 3.26 3.66 6.14
CA GLU A 255 2.88 4.71 5.19
C GLU A 255 1.44 4.49 4.71
N ASP A 256 1.06 3.25 4.45
CA ASP A 256 -0.31 2.89 4.10
C ASP A 256 -1.27 3.23 5.24
N SER A 257 -0.91 2.90 6.48
CA SER A 257 -1.68 3.27 7.67
C SER A 257 -1.91 4.78 7.80
N VAL A 258 -0.87 5.59 7.54
CA VAL A 258 -0.97 7.06 7.51
C VAL A 258 -1.94 7.53 6.43
N CYS A 259 -1.86 6.95 5.23
CA CYS A 259 -2.73 7.32 4.12
C CYS A 259 -4.20 7.05 4.45
N PHE A 260 -4.52 5.84 4.91
CA PHE A 260 -5.90 5.43 5.19
C PHE A 260 -6.50 6.13 6.43
N MET A 261 -5.71 6.34 7.49
CA MET A 261 -6.16 7.17 8.63
C MET A 261 -6.36 8.63 8.21
N GLY A 262 -5.49 9.14 7.33
CA GLY A 262 -5.68 10.44 6.67
C GLY A 262 -7.04 10.53 5.99
N VAL A 263 -7.43 9.55 5.17
CA VAL A 263 -8.75 9.54 4.53
C VAL A 263 -9.89 9.70 5.55
N LEU A 264 -9.85 9.00 6.69
CA LEU A 264 -10.89 9.14 7.73
C LEU A 264 -10.93 10.54 8.37
N MET A 265 -9.76 11.15 8.59
CA MET A 265 -9.66 12.54 9.06
C MET A 265 -10.31 13.54 8.09
N GLY A 266 -10.43 13.20 6.81
CA GLY A 266 -11.16 14.00 5.81
C GLY A 266 -12.64 13.64 5.69
N VAL A 267 -12.94 12.34 5.65
CA VAL A 267 -14.29 11.81 5.40
C VAL A 267 -15.25 12.23 6.51
N TYR A 268 -14.89 12.13 7.79
CA TYR A 268 -15.83 12.46 8.87
C TYR A 268 -16.15 13.95 8.94
N PRO A 269 -15.17 14.89 9.02
CA PRO A 269 -15.49 16.31 9.00
C PRO A 269 -16.17 16.73 7.68
N GLY A 270 -15.75 16.18 6.55
CA GLY A 270 -16.37 16.48 5.25
C GLY A 270 -17.83 16.03 5.17
N SER A 271 -18.15 14.86 5.73
CA SER A 271 -19.53 14.37 5.82
C SER A 271 -20.39 15.26 6.70
N TRP A 272 -19.85 15.73 7.83
CA TRP A 272 -20.53 16.69 8.70
C TRP A 272 -20.80 18.02 7.98
N MET A 273 -19.81 18.56 7.25
CA MET A 273 -19.97 19.78 6.45
C MET A 273 -21.02 19.62 5.35
N CYS A 274 -21.01 18.47 4.68
CA CYS A 274 -22.02 18.12 3.68
C CYS A 274 -23.41 18.04 4.30
N ASN A 275 -23.53 17.47 5.51
CA ASN A 275 -24.81 17.38 6.19
C ASN A 275 -25.45 18.74 6.49
N LYS A 276 -24.60 19.76 6.73
CA LYS A 276 -25.00 21.14 7.00
C LYS A 276 -25.28 21.98 5.75
N THR A 277 -25.00 21.45 4.56
CA THR A 277 -25.04 22.21 3.31
C THR A 277 -26.02 21.56 2.35
N ASP A 278 -27.20 22.16 2.17
CA ASP A 278 -28.26 21.62 1.31
C ASP A 278 -27.80 21.39 -0.14
N ILE A 279 -26.94 22.28 -0.65
CA ILE A 279 -26.34 22.14 -1.99
C ILE A 279 -25.52 20.86 -2.12
N CYS A 280 -24.84 20.45 -1.04
CA CYS A 280 -24.10 19.21 -1.02
C CYS A 280 -25.06 18.02 -1.14
N HIS A 281 -26.10 17.96 -0.30
CA HIS A 281 -27.13 16.91 -0.36
C HIS A 281 -27.79 16.82 -1.74
N MET A 282 -28.15 17.96 -2.34
CA MET A 282 -28.69 18.01 -3.70
C MET A 282 -27.72 17.42 -4.73
N GLY A 283 -26.41 17.62 -4.56
CA GLY A 283 -25.37 17.03 -5.41
C GLY A 283 -25.22 15.50 -5.29
N LEU A 284 -25.50 14.94 -4.11
CA LEU A 284 -25.55 13.49 -3.91
C LEU A 284 -26.82 12.89 -4.54
N THR A 285 -27.96 13.55 -4.41
CA THR A 285 -29.28 13.03 -4.84
C THR A 285 -29.63 13.30 -6.30
N SER A 286 -29.00 14.28 -6.94
CA SER A 286 -29.26 14.67 -8.35
C SER A 286 -29.01 13.58 -9.39
N SER A 287 -28.39 12.46 -9.01
CA SER A 287 -28.24 11.27 -9.88
C SER A 287 -29.16 10.10 -9.51
N ALA A 288 -29.83 10.16 -8.36
CA ALA A 288 -30.72 9.10 -7.88
C ALA A 288 -32.19 9.31 -8.32
N GLY A 289 -32.56 10.54 -8.69
CA GLY A 289 -33.96 10.91 -8.97
C GLY A 289 -34.47 10.66 -10.40
N SER A 290 -33.61 10.46 -11.39
CA SER A 290 -34.05 10.23 -12.78
C SER A 290 -33.87 8.76 -13.17
N LEU A 291 -34.81 7.91 -12.75
CA LEU A 291 -34.95 6.52 -13.20
C LEU A 291 -35.44 6.43 -14.67
N SER A 292 -35.04 7.36 -15.52
CA SER A 292 -35.15 7.25 -16.96
C SER A 292 -33.84 6.63 -17.45
N PHE A 293 -33.88 5.34 -17.77
CA PHE A 293 -32.79 4.58 -18.42
C PHE A 293 -32.57 5.08 -19.87
N GLY A 294 -32.23 6.36 -20.02
CA GLY A 294 -31.85 6.95 -21.30
C GLY A 294 -30.33 7.03 -21.42
N LEU A 295 -29.83 7.06 -22.66
CA LEU A 295 -28.41 7.27 -22.94
C LEU A 295 -27.86 8.54 -22.27
N VAL A 296 -28.72 9.54 -22.07
CA VAL A 296 -28.39 10.81 -21.40
C VAL A 296 -28.09 10.62 -19.92
N SER A 297 -28.88 9.83 -19.17
CA SER A 297 -28.63 9.61 -17.73
C SER A 297 -27.38 8.76 -17.49
N LEU A 298 -27.11 7.80 -18.37
CA LEU A 298 -25.86 7.04 -18.37
C LEU A 298 -24.66 7.94 -18.70
N GLY A 299 -24.80 8.85 -19.68
CA GLY A 299 -23.81 9.86 -20.01
C GLY A 299 -23.50 10.80 -18.85
N ILE A 300 -24.52 11.32 -18.17
CA ILE A 300 -24.36 12.18 -16.98
C ILE A 300 -23.69 11.42 -15.84
N SER A 301 -24.07 10.17 -15.59
CA SER A 301 -23.47 9.32 -14.56
C SER A 301 -21.98 9.06 -14.84
N LEU A 302 -21.63 8.78 -16.11
CA LEU A 302 -20.23 8.61 -16.52
C LEU A 302 -19.45 9.92 -16.36
N MET A 303 -20.00 11.05 -16.78
CA MET A 303 -19.37 12.36 -16.62
C MET A 303 -19.18 12.72 -15.14
N LYS A 304 -20.14 12.39 -14.27
CA LYS A 304 -20.03 12.56 -12.82
C LYS A 304 -18.83 11.80 -12.25
N ILE A 305 -18.65 10.54 -12.66
CA ILE A 305 -17.48 9.73 -12.27
C ILE A 305 -16.18 10.38 -12.78
N VAL A 306 -16.13 10.76 -14.06
CA VAL A 306 -14.93 11.36 -14.67
C VAL A 306 -14.54 12.67 -13.96
N VAL A 307 -15.51 13.57 -13.75
CA VAL A 307 -15.28 14.85 -13.06
C VAL A 307 -14.86 14.60 -11.62
N GLY A 308 -15.54 13.72 -10.90
CA GLY A 308 -15.21 13.39 -9.52
C GLY A 308 -13.79 12.84 -9.38
N VAL A 309 -13.42 11.85 -10.21
CA VAL A 309 -12.08 11.27 -10.22
C VAL A 309 -11.03 12.31 -10.60
N ALA A 310 -11.29 13.15 -11.60
CA ALA A 310 -10.40 14.25 -11.98
C ALA A 310 -10.16 15.23 -10.82
N LEU A 311 -11.18 15.59 -10.05
CA LEU A 311 -11.05 16.45 -8.88
C LEU A 311 -10.12 15.84 -7.81
N LEU A 312 -10.23 14.54 -7.55
CA LEU A 312 -9.34 13.85 -6.60
C LEU A 312 -7.88 13.87 -7.06
N PHE A 313 -7.63 13.65 -8.36
CA PHE A 313 -6.27 13.72 -8.92
C PHE A 313 -5.72 15.14 -8.94
N ILE A 314 -6.54 16.14 -9.31
CA ILE A 314 -6.15 17.56 -9.27
C ILE A 314 -5.77 17.96 -7.85
N TRP A 315 -6.62 17.63 -6.86
CA TRP A 315 -6.33 17.86 -5.45
C TRP A 315 -5.01 17.22 -5.06
N ARG A 316 -4.82 15.93 -5.37
CA ARG A 316 -3.61 15.18 -5.04
C ARG A 316 -2.35 15.85 -5.60
N ILE A 317 -2.37 16.27 -6.86
CA ILE A 317 -1.21 16.91 -7.52
C ILE A 317 -0.95 18.30 -6.91
N ALA A 318 -2.00 19.11 -6.73
CA ALA A 318 -1.89 20.47 -6.21
C ALA A 318 -1.42 20.47 -4.75
N CYS A 319 -2.06 19.66 -3.90
CA CYS A 319 -1.74 19.54 -2.48
C CYS A 319 -0.32 19.00 -2.26
N LYS A 320 0.10 17.97 -3.02
CA LYS A 320 1.48 17.45 -2.94
C LYS A 320 2.52 18.53 -3.28
N LYS A 321 2.30 19.30 -4.33
CA LYS A 321 3.19 20.43 -4.71
C LYS A 321 3.23 21.50 -3.62
N ALA A 322 2.08 21.89 -3.06
CA ALA A 322 2.00 22.87 -1.99
C ALA A 322 2.72 22.39 -0.72
N CYS A 323 2.51 21.13 -0.32
CA CYS A 323 3.15 20.51 0.83
C CYS A 323 4.69 20.50 0.70
N TYR A 324 5.23 20.13 -0.45
CA TYR A 324 6.69 20.17 -0.66
C TYR A 324 7.29 21.56 -0.73
N PHE A 325 6.47 22.58 -0.99
CA PHE A 325 6.90 23.97 -0.91
C PHE A 325 6.88 24.49 0.55
N ILE A 326 5.84 24.13 1.31
CA ILE A 326 5.54 24.71 2.64
C ILE A 326 6.17 23.93 3.80
N LEU A 327 6.19 22.60 3.76
CA LEU A 327 6.63 21.76 4.88
C LEU A 327 8.13 21.86 5.17
N PRO A 328 9.06 21.82 4.18
CA PRO A 328 10.49 21.89 4.46
C PRO A 328 10.96 23.14 5.23
N PRO A 329 10.47 24.37 4.97
CA PRO A 329 10.84 25.52 5.80
C PRO A 329 10.26 25.44 7.22
N ILE A 330 9.03 24.93 7.39
CA ILE A 330 8.40 24.76 8.72
C ILE A 330 9.19 23.76 9.57
N TYR A 331 9.53 22.60 9.02
CA TYR A 331 10.29 21.58 9.73
C TYR A 331 11.67 22.08 10.17
N ARG A 332 12.34 22.88 9.33
CA ARG A 332 13.62 23.51 9.67
C ARG A 332 13.48 24.55 10.78
N ALA A 333 12.36 25.28 10.82
CA ALA A 333 12.09 26.29 11.84
C ALA A 333 11.73 25.70 13.21
N PHE A 334 10.90 24.65 13.25
CA PHE A 334 10.31 24.12 14.51
C PHE A 334 11.01 22.89 15.09
N ASN A 335 12.02 22.34 14.42
CA ASN A 335 12.77 21.17 14.90
C ASN A 335 11.87 19.98 15.31
N LEU A 336 10.98 19.57 14.41
CA LEU A 336 10.06 18.47 14.66
C LEU A 336 10.80 17.12 14.73
N PRO A 337 10.34 16.18 15.59
CA PRO A 337 10.93 14.85 15.69
C PRO A 337 10.69 14.04 14.41
N HIS A 338 11.66 13.20 14.04
CA HIS A 338 11.57 12.27 12.91
C HIS A 338 11.64 10.83 13.41
N ARG A 339 11.07 9.89 12.64
CA ARG A 339 11.10 8.47 13.00
C ARG A 339 12.45 7.83 12.68
N LYS A 340 12.68 6.62 13.23
CA LYS A 340 13.96 5.88 13.15
C LYS A 340 14.48 5.65 11.72
N PHE A 341 13.58 5.50 10.74
CA PHE A 341 13.92 5.19 9.34
C PHE A 341 13.81 6.40 8.40
N GLU A 342 13.50 7.58 8.93
CA GLU A 342 13.32 8.81 8.14
C GLU A 342 14.49 9.76 8.34
N ILE A 343 14.85 10.43 7.25
CA ILE A 343 15.87 11.47 7.27
C ILE A 343 15.18 12.77 7.66
N GLY A 344 15.57 13.30 8.82
CA GLY A 344 15.06 14.58 9.27
C GLY A 344 15.39 15.72 8.32
N ALA A 345 14.47 16.69 8.21
CA ALA A 345 14.55 17.90 7.38
C ALA A 345 15.83 18.75 7.50
N ARG A 346 16.66 18.49 8.51
CA ARG A 346 17.96 19.14 8.74
C ARG A 346 19.05 18.67 7.76
N THR A 347 18.92 17.44 7.28
CA THR A 347 20.00 16.73 6.59
C THR A 347 20.01 17.00 5.08
N TYR A 348 18.95 17.58 4.54
CA TYR A 348 18.81 17.88 3.11
C TYR A 348 18.40 19.34 2.86
N LYS A 349 19.05 19.98 1.87
CA LYS A 349 18.75 21.36 1.46
C LYS A 349 17.65 21.44 0.39
N SER A 350 17.51 20.39 -0.42
CA SER A 350 16.51 20.26 -1.48
C SER A 350 16.00 18.83 -1.52
N LEU A 351 14.68 18.64 -1.65
CA LEU A 351 14.09 17.36 -2.03
C LEU A 351 14.49 17.08 -3.48
N ASN A 352 15.49 16.24 -3.72
CA ASN A 352 15.70 15.70 -5.06
C ASN A 352 14.42 14.91 -5.42
N LYS A 353 13.85 15.22 -6.59
CA LYS A 353 12.51 14.85 -7.08
C LYS A 353 12.18 13.35 -7.12
N GLU A 354 13.07 12.49 -6.71
CA GLU A 354 12.87 11.04 -6.74
C GLU A 354 12.28 10.62 -5.39
N SER A 355 10.97 10.79 -5.25
CA SER A 355 10.21 10.03 -4.26
C SER A 355 10.18 8.57 -4.76
N ILE A 356 10.95 7.68 -4.14
CA ILE A 356 11.24 6.33 -4.66
C ILE A 356 10.05 5.36 -4.49
N HIS A 357 8.90 5.85 -4.04
CA HIS A 357 7.62 5.31 -4.49
C HIS A 357 6.88 6.44 -5.21
N PRO A 358 6.80 6.44 -6.55
CA PRO A 358 5.72 7.14 -7.19
C PRO A 358 4.46 6.51 -6.61
N ILE A 359 3.81 7.20 -5.67
CA ILE A 359 2.41 6.95 -5.36
C ILE A 359 1.76 6.93 -6.74
N PRO A 360 1.15 5.82 -7.18
CA PRO A 360 0.92 5.55 -8.59
C PRO A 360 0.33 6.78 -9.25
N SER A 361 1.14 7.39 -10.12
CA SER A 361 0.65 8.50 -10.94
C SER A 361 -0.21 7.91 -12.03
N VAL A 362 -1.02 8.70 -12.74
CA VAL A 362 -1.80 8.18 -13.87
C VAL A 362 -0.89 7.51 -14.93
N LEU A 363 0.41 7.84 -14.95
CA LEU A 363 1.42 7.14 -15.78
C LEU A 363 1.73 5.71 -15.31
N ASP A 364 1.53 5.36 -14.03
CA ASP A 364 1.65 3.96 -13.58
C ASP A 364 0.46 3.08 -13.99
N LEU A 365 -0.60 3.68 -14.54
CA LEU A 365 -1.65 2.91 -15.20
C LEU A 365 -1.13 2.29 -16.52
N GLN A 366 -0.17 2.95 -17.18
CA GLN A 366 0.52 2.42 -18.37
C GLN A 366 1.59 1.38 -18.01
N SER A 367 2.23 1.49 -16.83
CA SER A 367 3.12 0.44 -16.32
C SER A 367 2.32 -0.79 -15.82
N LEU A 368 1.08 -0.61 -15.34
CA LEU A 368 0.11 -1.69 -15.10
C LEU A 368 -0.31 -2.44 -16.38
N ALA A 369 -0.29 -1.76 -17.53
CA ALA A 369 -0.56 -2.36 -18.83
C ALA A 369 0.69 -3.01 -19.47
N GLY A 370 1.84 -2.96 -18.78
CA GLY A 370 3.08 -3.59 -19.17
C GLY A 370 3.06 -5.11 -19.00
N SER A 371 3.74 -5.81 -19.91
CA SER A 371 3.86 -7.27 -20.01
C SER A 371 3.91 -8.01 -18.66
N VAL A 372 3.07 -9.05 -18.51
CA VAL A 372 3.07 -10.02 -17.39
C VAL A 372 4.46 -10.61 -17.12
N SER A 373 5.36 -10.62 -18.11
CA SER A 373 6.75 -11.07 -17.93
C SER A 373 7.54 -10.27 -16.89
N SER A 374 7.14 -9.03 -16.59
CA SER A 374 7.79 -8.17 -15.59
C SER A 374 7.15 -8.25 -14.20
N ALA A 375 6.09 -9.04 -14.04
CA ALA A 375 5.31 -9.17 -12.79
C ALA A 375 5.82 -10.30 -11.87
N GLU A 376 6.74 -11.12 -12.37
CA GLU A 376 7.29 -12.24 -11.62
C GLU A 376 8.53 -11.78 -10.84
N HIS A 377 8.46 -11.93 -9.52
CA HIS A 377 9.54 -11.59 -8.61
C HIS A 377 10.03 -12.86 -7.90
N VAL A 378 11.34 -13.10 -7.99
CA VAL A 378 12.06 -14.06 -7.16
C VAL A 378 12.95 -13.27 -6.20
N GLY A 379 12.68 -13.39 -4.90
CA GLY A 379 13.39 -12.66 -3.83
C GLY A 379 14.76 -13.26 -3.51
N ILE A 380 15.67 -12.47 -2.97
CA ILE A 380 16.95 -12.96 -2.42
C ILE A 380 16.66 -13.36 -0.95
N GLN A 381 17.00 -14.60 -0.56
CA GLN A 381 16.55 -15.17 0.73
C GLN A 381 17.48 -14.88 1.89
N SER A 382 18.74 -14.54 1.60
CA SER A 382 19.76 -14.38 2.62
C SER A 382 20.91 -13.48 2.18
N GLY A 383 21.71 -13.01 3.13
CA GLY A 383 22.98 -12.34 2.84
C GLY A 383 23.98 -13.22 2.08
N ILE A 384 23.82 -14.55 2.12
CA ILE A 384 24.64 -15.52 1.37
C ILE A 384 24.23 -15.55 -0.10
N ASP A 385 22.94 -15.59 -0.42
CA ASP A 385 22.43 -15.47 -1.79
C ASP A 385 22.86 -14.14 -2.42
N LEU A 386 22.94 -13.10 -1.58
CA LEU A 386 23.42 -11.76 -1.92
C LEU A 386 24.92 -11.74 -2.24
N HIS A 387 25.70 -12.58 -1.55
CA HIS A 387 27.11 -12.80 -1.86
C HIS A 387 27.27 -13.59 -3.16
N GLU A 388 26.51 -14.67 -3.36
CA GLU A 388 26.56 -15.48 -4.58
C GLU A 388 26.17 -14.66 -5.81
N ARG A 389 25.12 -13.84 -5.72
CA ARG A 389 24.74 -12.90 -6.79
C ARG A 389 25.83 -11.87 -7.06
N ARG A 390 26.48 -11.33 -6.01
CA ARG A 390 27.63 -10.43 -6.17
C ARG A 390 28.80 -11.11 -6.88
N VAL A 391 29.11 -12.35 -6.51
CA VAL A 391 30.17 -13.14 -7.16
C VAL A 391 29.81 -13.41 -8.62
N ALA A 392 28.55 -13.70 -8.93
CA ALA A 392 28.07 -13.89 -10.30
C ALA A 392 28.16 -12.60 -11.14
N ASP A 393 27.70 -11.46 -10.61
CA ASP A 393 27.77 -10.16 -11.30
C ASP A 393 29.22 -9.70 -11.52
N CYS A 394 30.11 -9.94 -10.54
CA CYS A 394 31.54 -9.69 -10.68
C CYS A 394 32.18 -10.59 -11.75
N LYS A 395 31.80 -11.87 -11.84
CA LYS A 395 32.26 -12.77 -12.90
C LYS A 395 31.77 -12.34 -14.27
N TYR A 396 30.51 -11.93 -14.39
CA TYR A 396 29.91 -11.47 -15.64
C TYR A 396 30.58 -10.17 -16.14
N ARG A 397 30.81 -9.20 -15.24
CA ARG A 397 31.59 -7.99 -15.53
C ARG A 397 33.06 -8.27 -15.85
N GLY A 398 33.65 -9.31 -15.26
CA GLY A 398 34.97 -9.81 -15.61
C GLY A 398 35.02 -10.35 -17.05
N GLN A 399 34.06 -11.21 -17.41
CA GLN A 399 33.95 -11.76 -18.76
C GLN A 399 33.67 -10.71 -19.84
N GLN A 400 32.91 -9.66 -19.55
CA GLN A 400 32.73 -8.53 -20.48
C GLN A 400 34.01 -7.70 -20.67
N ARG A 401 34.90 -7.64 -19.66
CA ARG A 401 36.21 -6.99 -19.80
C ARG A 401 37.20 -7.87 -20.56
N ASP A 402 37.16 -9.17 -20.35
CA ASP A 402 38.03 -10.12 -21.05
C ASP A 402 37.57 -10.37 -22.50
N GLY A 403 36.29 -10.15 -22.82
CA GLY A 403 35.74 -10.19 -24.18
C GLY A 403 35.94 -8.93 -25.02
N ALA A 404 36.47 -7.85 -24.44
CA ALA A 404 36.77 -6.59 -25.14
C ALA A 404 38.26 -6.44 -25.53
N PHE A 405 39.06 -7.48 -25.37
CA PHE A 405 40.49 -7.52 -25.73
C PHE A 405 40.79 -8.62 -26.77
N VAL A 406 40.01 -8.68 -27.85
CA VAL A 406 40.41 -9.40 -29.07
C VAL A 406 39.92 -8.61 -30.29
N ASP A 407 40.61 -7.52 -30.61
CA ASP A 407 41.00 -7.14 -31.99
C ASP A 407 41.51 -5.70 -32.00
N GLU A 408 42.83 -5.52 -31.85
CA GLU A 408 43.54 -4.49 -32.62
C GLU A 408 45.05 -4.79 -32.61
N LYS A 409 45.56 -5.27 -33.75
CA LYS A 409 47.00 -5.31 -34.03
C LYS A 409 47.43 -4.03 -34.73
N ALA A 410 48.50 -3.44 -34.19
CA ALA A 410 49.53 -2.62 -34.85
C ALA A 410 49.20 -1.15 -35.18
N ASN A 411 49.75 -0.22 -34.38
CA ASN A 411 50.99 0.48 -34.77
C ASN A 411 51.62 1.31 -33.64
N SER A 412 52.95 1.17 -33.57
CA SER A 412 54.03 2.03 -33.04
C SER A 412 53.78 3.23 -32.09
N THR A 413 54.74 3.31 -31.16
CA THR A 413 55.42 4.48 -30.54
C THR A 413 54.84 5.13 -29.28
N ASP A 414 55.54 4.81 -28.19
CA ASP A 414 56.12 5.72 -27.19
C ASP A 414 55.35 6.17 -25.93
N THR A 415 56.02 5.83 -24.82
CA THR A 415 56.15 6.51 -23.52
C THR A 415 55.15 6.24 -22.38
N ASN A 416 55.67 5.48 -21.41
CA ASN A 416 55.63 5.71 -19.96
C ASN A 416 54.29 6.06 -19.29
N THR A 417 53.73 5.08 -18.55
CA THR A 417 53.43 5.32 -17.12
C THR A 417 53.35 4.00 -16.35
N TYR A 418 54.27 3.85 -15.40
CA TYR A 418 54.38 2.75 -14.47
C TYR A 418 53.45 2.96 -13.25
N TYR A 419 52.91 1.84 -12.75
CA TYR A 419 52.33 1.59 -11.42
C TYR A 419 51.05 2.30 -10.96
N ASN A 420 49.94 1.53 -10.90
CA ASN A 420 49.10 1.43 -9.69
C ASN A 420 48.21 0.17 -9.73
N ASN A 421 48.83 -1.00 -9.60
CA ASN A 421 48.11 -2.21 -9.21
C ASN A 421 47.90 -2.19 -7.69
N LYS A 422 46.78 -1.64 -7.22
CA LYS A 422 46.22 -2.01 -5.92
C LYS A 422 45.14 -3.06 -6.16
N PRO A 423 45.22 -4.26 -5.56
CA PRO A 423 44.08 -5.16 -5.56
C PRO A 423 42.89 -4.46 -4.86
N PRO A 424 41.65 -4.69 -5.30
CA PRO A 424 40.48 -4.19 -4.58
C PRO A 424 40.51 -4.73 -3.14
N PHE A 425 40.35 -3.82 -2.19
CA PHE A 425 40.31 -4.08 -0.75
C PHE A 425 39.25 -5.14 -0.43
N THR A 426 39.68 -6.34 -0.06
CA THR A 426 38.86 -7.33 0.63
C THR A 426 38.92 -7.02 2.13
N PRO A 427 37.81 -6.63 2.78
CA PRO A 427 37.82 -6.46 4.22
C PRO A 427 38.07 -7.82 4.90
N PRO A 428 38.85 -7.88 5.99
CA PRO A 428 39.17 -9.13 6.68
C PRO A 428 37.94 -9.73 7.36
N LEU A 429 37.78 -11.04 7.19
CA LEU A 429 36.60 -11.84 7.50
C LEU A 429 36.48 -12.30 8.97
N SER A 430 36.99 -11.56 9.96
CA SER A 430 37.16 -12.17 11.30
C SER A 430 36.90 -11.30 12.54
N ALA A 431 36.19 -10.17 12.45
CA ALA A 431 35.97 -9.33 13.65
C ALA A 431 34.55 -8.76 13.86
N SER A 432 33.55 -9.10 13.03
CA SER A 432 32.22 -8.47 13.11
C SER A 432 31.05 -9.45 13.26
N LEU A 433 31.31 -10.69 13.71
CA LEU A 433 30.28 -11.71 13.90
C LEU A 433 29.63 -11.69 15.31
N ASP A 434 30.12 -10.85 16.23
CA ASP A 434 29.69 -10.89 17.63
C ASP A 434 28.51 -9.98 17.96
N ASP A 435 28.11 -9.09 17.05
CA ASP A 435 26.89 -8.28 17.21
C ASP A 435 25.92 -8.52 16.05
N PRO A 436 24.88 -9.35 16.21
CA PRO A 436 23.91 -9.61 15.14
C PRO A 436 23.23 -8.31 14.65
N THR A 437 23.20 -7.27 15.48
CA THR A 437 22.61 -5.96 15.21
C THR A 437 23.40 -5.16 14.14
N SER A 438 24.68 -5.47 13.91
CA SER A 438 25.49 -4.78 12.88
C SER A 438 25.09 -5.13 11.44
N MET A 439 24.35 -6.23 11.24
CA MET A 439 23.75 -6.59 9.94
C MET A 439 22.50 -5.77 9.60
N LEU A 440 21.93 -5.01 10.55
CA LEU A 440 20.79 -4.11 10.30
C LEU A 440 21.18 -2.87 9.49
N VAL A 441 22.48 -2.63 9.27
CA VAL A 441 22.95 -1.59 8.35
C VAL A 441 22.85 -2.13 6.93
N VAL A 442 21.62 -2.34 6.46
CA VAL A 442 21.33 -2.40 5.04
C VAL A 442 21.37 -0.95 4.55
N GLU A 443 22.59 -0.50 4.26
CA GLU A 443 22.83 0.57 3.28
C GLU A 443 22.10 0.15 2.00
N ASP A 444 21.37 1.10 1.40
CA ASP A 444 20.69 0.96 0.10
C ASP A 444 19.22 0.52 0.10
N ALA A 445 18.41 1.16 0.96
CA ALA A 445 17.01 1.38 0.63
C ALA A 445 16.73 2.88 0.48
N PRO A 446 15.78 3.26 -0.39
CA PRO A 446 15.48 4.64 -0.75
C PRO A 446 15.37 5.58 0.45
N LEU A 447 15.98 6.77 0.31
CA LEU A 447 15.92 7.83 1.31
C LEU A 447 14.46 8.31 1.47
N ARG A 448 13.85 8.08 2.64
CA ARG A 448 12.50 8.57 2.99
C ARG A 448 12.61 9.79 3.89
N TYR A 449 11.86 10.83 3.57
CA TYR A 449 11.88 12.08 4.32
C TYR A 449 10.68 12.17 5.26
N ASP A 450 10.89 12.72 6.45
CA ASP A 450 9.84 13.02 7.44
C ASP A 450 8.68 13.84 6.83
N VAL A 451 9.01 14.77 5.94
CA VAL A 451 8.05 15.58 5.17
C VAL A 451 7.14 14.73 4.29
N ASP A 452 7.57 13.57 3.80
CA ASP A 452 6.76 12.73 2.92
C ASP A 452 5.56 12.11 3.65
N ILE A 453 5.71 11.75 4.92
CA ILE A 453 4.63 11.15 5.71
C ILE A 453 3.55 12.17 6.04
N VAL A 454 3.96 13.36 6.48
CA VAL A 454 3.00 14.44 6.73
C VAL A 454 2.35 14.90 5.43
N THR A 455 3.11 14.95 4.32
CA THR A 455 2.53 15.22 3.00
C THR A 455 1.48 14.17 2.63
N LYS A 456 1.74 12.88 2.82
CA LYS A 456 0.77 11.80 2.57
C LYS A 456 -0.48 11.99 3.42
N LEU A 457 -0.33 12.20 4.73
CA LEU A 457 -1.45 12.42 5.63
C LEU A 457 -2.35 13.57 5.18
N ILE A 458 -1.77 14.73 4.87
CA ILE A 458 -2.52 15.93 4.43
C ILE A 458 -3.20 15.68 3.08
N VAL A 459 -2.48 15.10 2.13
CA VAL A 459 -3.02 14.79 0.79
C VAL A 459 -4.24 13.87 0.91
N TYR A 460 -4.14 12.80 1.70
CA TYR A 460 -5.20 11.80 1.85
C TYR A 460 -6.38 12.28 2.70
N ALA A 461 -6.14 13.08 3.74
CA ALA A 461 -7.21 13.80 4.43
C ALA A 461 -7.96 14.73 3.49
N GLY A 462 -7.24 15.43 2.62
CA GLY A 462 -7.88 16.23 1.60
C GLY A 462 -8.64 15.41 0.55
N ILE A 463 -8.15 14.24 0.13
CA ILE A 463 -8.88 13.35 -0.78
C ILE A 463 -10.22 12.91 -0.16
N GLY A 464 -10.20 12.50 1.12
CA GLY A 464 -11.42 12.17 1.87
C GLY A 464 -12.39 13.35 1.96
N LEU A 465 -11.89 14.55 2.27
CA LEU A 465 -12.69 15.76 2.34
C LEU A 465 -13.30 16.14 0.98
N VAL A 466 -12.49 16.16 -0.09
CA VAL A 466 -12.88 16.49 -1.47
C VAL A 466 -13.97 15.54 -1.97
N ALA A 467 -13.82 14.24 -1.69
CA ALA A 467 -14.76 13.22 -2.11
C ALA A 467 -16.17 13.44 -1.54
N VAL A 468 -16.29 13.91 -0.29
CA VAL A 468 -17.59 13.96 0.41
C VAL A 468 -18.23 15.35 0.43
N TYR A 469 -17.46 16.43 0.27
CA TYR A 469 -18.01 17.79 0.41
C TYR A 469 -17.90 18.66 -0.88
N PRO A 470 -16.71 19.05 -1.36
CA PRO A 470 -16.56 19.82 -2.60
C PRO A 470 -17.09 19.11 -3.85
N ALA A 471 -16.81 17.80 -4.02
CA ALA A 471 -17.19 17.10 -5.25
C ALA A 471 -18.71 17.06 -5.44
N PRO A 472 -19.54 16.73 -4.43
CA PRO A 472 -20.99 16.82 -4.58
C PRO A 472 -21.52 18.22 -4.89
N ILE A 473 -20.96 19.27 -4.28
CA ILE A 473 -21.33 20.65 -4.62
C ILE A 473 -21.07 20.93 -6.10
N ILE A 474 -19.92 20.52 -6.62
CA ILE A 474 -19.57 20.65 -8.04
C ILE A 474 -20.56 19.84 -8.90
N PHE A 475 -20.95 18.64 -8.48
CA PHE A 475 -21.95 17.86 -9.23
C PHE A 475 -23.29 18.58 -9.33
N HIS A 476 -23.75 19.23 -8.26
CA HIS A 476 -24.97 20.03 -8.32
C HIS A 476 -24.81 21.22 -9.29
N LEU A 477 -23.67 21.92 -9.27
CA LEU A 477 -23.45 23.07 -10.15
C LEU A 477 -23.37 22.69 -11.64
N PHE A 478 -22.76 21.55 -11.97
CA PHE A 478 -22.57 21.12 -13.36
C PHE A 478 -23.70 20.25 -13.91
N PHE A 479 -24.36 19.45 -13.06
CA PHE A 479 -25.35 18.46 -13.48
C PHE A 479 -26.73 18.67 -12.85
N GLY A 480 -26.86 19.52 -11.82
CA GLY A 480 -28.14 19.77 -11.13
C GLY A 480 -29.09 20.71 -11.88
N GLY A 481 -28.63 21.40 -12.93
CA GLY A 481 -29.45 22.31 -13.74
C GLY A 481 -30.36 21.63 -14.77
N SER A 482 -30.27 20.31 -14.97
CA SER A 482 -31.03 19.61 -16.02
C SER A 482 -32.43 19.13 -15.59
N SER A 483 -32.87 19.43 -14.36
CA SER A 483 -34.19 19.04 -13.84
C SER A 483 -35.23 20.17 -13.83
N SER A 484 -34.92 21.33 -14.43
CA SER A 484 -35.80 22.50 -14.45
C SER A 484 -35.95 23.13 -15.85
N THR A 485 -36.23 22.30 -16.86
CA THR A 485 -36.78 22.73 -18.16
C THR A 485 -37.67 21.67 -18.74
#